data_AF-A0A519T3Z6-F1
#
_entry.id   AF-A0A519T3Z6-F1
#
_cell.length_a   1.000
_cell.length_b   1.000
_cell.length_c   1.000
_cell.angle_alpha   90.00
_cell.angle_beta   90.00
_cell.angle_gamma   90.00
#
_symmetry.space_group_name_H-M   'P 1'
#
loop_
_entity.id
_entity.type
_entity.pdbx_description
1 polymer ?
#
loop_
_entity_poly.entity_id
_entity_poly.type
_entity_poly.pdbx_seq_one_letter_code
_entity_poly.pdbx_strand_id
1 'polypeptide(L)'
;MNVSTAQPFQLVYSLFAHEYLGHLFTAHVVQLGPRGQLTLQHQTVSAKNAPEFAAGLEHDDYELIKLCDELQQEAVVKEFWPRKITTAEFFLKIYHPEKGDKPMQEAIARYVQTRLARLLTGLQGKQTFIMGRDGEPTWHAMQLAPVPASILFHFRRNDEGTHYFPTIQYQNQRLDFQFKNAVLVCQQPAWLLLDDVLYHFRHDVDGRKLLPFLNKKFIVVPRAVEKSYFQKFVAPLMESFDVHARGFDIRTERYLARPHLTFSDVPPAPAGGAALVPVRPPGPPRRGRVPLPKPAVVPGAGTDEAPLFFNLTFRYGAYDLPLTPPRPMSVQLEEDADSYIFRRLLRSAKEESDRADELRQRGLPLDIDGHTSLPKAEAFRWLHDHAPALGELGFQVQGGASASQDYFIGPVRVEVGI
;
A
#
# COMPACT_ATOMS: atom_id res chain seq x y z
N MET A 1 16.56 6.31 -38.50
CA MET A 1 15.98 7.05 -39.64
C MET A 1 14.96 8.01 -39.06
N ASN A 2 14.89 9.27 -39.51
CA ASN A 2 13.92 10.22 -38.93
C ASN A 2 12.55 10.03 -39.59
N VAL A 3 11.49 10.12 -38.79
CA VAL A 3 10.10 10.02 -39.27
C VAL A 3 9.70 11.38 -39.87
N SER A 4 9.03 11.36 -41.01
CA SER A 4 8.56 12.58 -41.67
C SER A 4 7.18 12.96 -41.13
N THR A 5 7.06 14.15 -40.55
CA THR A 5 5.78 14.71 -40.09
C THR A 5 4.83 15.06 -41.24
N ALA A 6 5.34 15.14 -42.47
CA ALA A 6 4.55 15.40 -43.67
C ALA A 6 3.86 14.14 -44.23
N GLN A 7 4.27 12.96 -43.77
CA GLN A 7 3.68 11.67 -44.16
C GLN A 7 2.90 11.07 -42.98
N PRO A 8 1.89 10.21 -43.21
CA PRO A 8 1.13 9.59 -42.13
C PRO A 8 2.03 8.79 -41.18
N PHE A 9 1.94 9.05 -39.88
CA PHE A 9 2.69 8.37 -38.83
C PHE A 9 1.75 7.95 -37.70
N GLN A 10 2.20 7.03 -36.86
CA GLN A 10 1.46 6.52 -35.72
C GLN A 10 2.34 6.55 -34.47
N LEU A 11 1.79 7.07 -33.36
CA LEU A 11 2.41 6.96 -32.05
C LEU A 11 2.16 5.56 -31.47
N VAL A 12 3.22 4.93 -30.98
CA VAL A 12 3.19 3.62 -30.33
C VAL A 12 3.98 3.66 -29.02
N TYR A 13 3.55 2.85 -28.05
CA TYR A 13 4.22 2.69 -26.76
C TYR A 13 4.80 1.29 -26.65
N SER A 14 6.11 1.20 -26.47
CA SER A 14 6.84 -0.07 -26.52
C SER A 14 7.40 -0.44 -25.15
N LEU A 15 7.02 -1.63 -24.68
CA LEU A 15 7.50 -2.26 -23.46
C LEU A 15 8.87 -2.88 -23.70
N PHE A 16 9.82 -2.60 -22.81
CA PHE A 16 11.14 -3.23 -22.82
C PHE A 16 11.57 -3.61 -21.41
N ALA A 17 12.45 -4.60 -21.32
CA ALA A 17 13.03 -5.04 -20.06
C ALA A 17 14.39 -4.38 -19.83
N HIS A 18 14.49 -3.58 -18.77
CA HIS A 18 15.72 -3.00 -18.28
C HIS A 18 16.30 -3.86 -17.16
N GLU A 19 17.61 -4.09 -17.18
CA GLU A 19 18.32 -4.99 -16.25
C GLU A 19 18.04 -4.69 -14.76
N TYR A 20 18.12 -3.41 -14.37
CA TYR A 20 17.91 -2.97 -12.98
C TYR A 20 16.52 -2.42 -12.66
N LEU A 21 15.92 -1.65 -13.58
CA LEU A 21 14.66 -0.94 -13.34
C LEU A 21 13.41 -1.80 -13.62
N GLY A 22 13.59 -2.99 -14.20
CA GLY A 22 12.49 -3.88 -14.56
C GLY A 22 11.86 -3.50 -15.91
N HIS A 23 10.55 -3.66 -16.04
CA HIS A 23 9.84 -3.42 -17.29
C HIS A 23 9.42 -1.96 -17.40
N LEU A 24 9.78 -1.31 -18.51
CA LEU A 24 9.56 0.11 -18.76
C LEU A 24 8.93 0.33 -20.13
N PHE A 25 8.36 1.52 -20.34
CA PHE A 25 7.79 1.93 -21.63
C PHE A 25 8.59 3.07 -22.24
N THR A 26 8.65 3.07 -23.57
CA THR A 26 9.15 4.18 -24.39
C THR A 26 8.12 4.54 -25.45
N ALA A 27 8.02 5.83 -25.75
CA ALA A 27 7.16 6.33 -26.82
C ALA A 27 7.95 6.44 -28.12
N HIS A 28 7.38 5.92 -29.21
CA HIS A 28 7.97 6.00 -30.55
C HIS A 28 6.91 6.42 -31.56
N VAL A 29 7.30 7.23 -32.53
CA VAL A 29 6.51 7.44 -33.75
C VAL A 29 7.03 6.50 -34.82
N VAL A 30 6.11 5.91 -35.56
CA VAL A 30 6.41 4.96 -36.64
C VAL A 30 5.76 5.48 -37.91
N GLN A 31 6.51 5.53 -39.00
CA GLN A 31 5.98 5.93 -40.30
C GLN A 31 5.00 4.86 -40.81
N LEU A 32 3.85 5.28 -41.32
CA LEU A 32 2.89 4.40 -41.97
C LEU A 32 3.21 4.24 -43.45
N GLY A 33 3.09 3.00 -43.94
CA GLY A 33 3.21 2.70 -45.35
C GLY A 33 1.96 3.12 -46.15
N PRO A 34 1.97 2.95 -47.48
CA PRO A 34 0.88 3.36 -48.36
C PRO A 34 -0.48 2.69 -48.07
N ARG A 35 -0.51 1.57 -47.35
CA ARG A 35 -1.74 0.85 -46.97
C ARG A 35 -2.05 0.97 -45.47
N GLY A 36 -1.39 1.90 -44.76
CA GLY A 36 -1.57 2.10 -43.33
C GLY A 36 -0.84 1.09 -42.43
N GLN A 37 0.05 0.26 -42.97
CA GLN A 37 0.87 -0.65 -42.16
C GLN A 37 2.03 0.07 -41.46
N LEU A 38 2.37 -0.35 -40.24
CA LEU A 38 3.57 0.10 -39.54
C LEU A 38 4.82 -0.32 -40.32
N THR A 39 5.80 0.58 -40.41
CA THR A 39 7.09 0.33 -41.08
C THR A 39 8.23 0.25 -40.06
N LEU A 40 9.42 -0.15 -40.51
CA LEU A 40 10.64 -0.14 -39.68
C LEU A 40 11.24 1.28 -39.51
N GLN A 41 10.61 2.31 -40.10
CA GLN A 41 11.06 3.70 -39.90
C GLN A 41 10.39 4.26 -38.65
N HIS A 42 11.16 4.27 -37.55
CA HIS A 42 10.69 4.75 -36.26
C HIS A 42 11.65 5.77 -35.64
N GLN A 43 11.11 6.63 -34.77
CA GLN A 43 11.85 7.63 -34.01
C GLN A 43 11.29 7.74 -32.59
N THR A 44 12.17 7.82 -31.59
CA THR A 44 11.76 8.04 -30.20
C THR A 44 11.16 9.43 -30.00
N VAL A 45 10.04 9.48 -29.27
CA VAL A 45 9.38 10.72 -28.88
C VAL A 45 9.64 10.99 -27.40
N SER A 46 9.94 12.26 -27.13
CA SER A 46 10.15 12.86 -25.82
C SER A 46 9.31 14.13 -25.71
N ALA A 47 9.15 14.68 -24.51
CA ALA A 47 8.45 15.93 -24.28
C ALA A 47 9.03 17.12 -25.07
N LYS A 48 10.29 17.03 -25.54
CA LYS A 48 10.95 18.09 -26.31
C LYS A 48 10.55 18.11 -27.79
N ASN A 49 10.44 16.94 -28.42
CA ASN A 49 10.09 16.82 -29.84
C ASN A 49 8.63 16.44 -30.07
N ALA A 50 7.87 16.07 -29.03
CA ALA A 50 6.42 15.83 -29.11
C ALA A 50 5.64 16.95 -29.84
N PRO A 51 5.94 18.25 -29.66
CA PRO A 51 5.23 19.31 -30.39
C PRO A 51 5.38 19.24 -31.91
N GLU A 52 6.47 18.64 -32.43
CA GLU A 52 6.69 18.47 -33.87
C GLU A 52 5.72 17.45 -34.48
N PHE A 53 5.20 16.53 -33.66
CA PHE A 53 4.28 15.46 -34.05
C PHE A 53 2.83 15.72 -33.64
N ALA A 54 2.49 16.96 -33.26
CA ALA A 54 1.18 17.32 -32.69
C ALA A 54 -0.04 16.87 -33.52
N ALA A 55 0.10 16.70 -34.84
CA ALA A 55 -0.96 16.22 -35.72
C ALA A 55 -1.43 14.77 -35.42
N GLY A 56 -0.60 13.95 -34.78
CA GLY A 56 -0.91 12.57 -34.42
C GLY A 56 -0.92 12.30 -32.91
N LEU A 57 -0.95 13.35 -32.08
CA LEU A 57 -0.96 13.27 -30.62
C LEU A 57 -2.28 13.81 -30.06
N GLU A 58 -2.86 13.08 -29.11
CA GLU A 58 -3.96 13.52 -28.27
C GLU A 58 -3.44 14.26 -27.03
N HIS A 59 -4.34 14.92 -26.28
CA HIS A 59 -3.97 15.66 -25.07
C HIS A 59 -3.28 14.76 -24.03
N ASP A 60 -3.82 13.57 -23.82
CA ASP A 60 -3.32 12.60 -22.84
C ASP A 60 -1.94 12.04 -23.24
N ASP A 61 -1.62 12.01 -24.55
CA ASP A 61 -0.35 11.47 -25.05
C ASP A 61 0.84 12.31 -24.56
N TYR A 62 0.67 13.62 -24.38
CA TYR A 62 1.71 14.49 -23.83
C TYR A 62 2.07 14.13 -22.39
N GLU A 63 1.08 13.77 -21.56
CA GLU A 63 1.34 13.29 -20.20
C GLU A 63 2.02 11.92 -20.23
N LEU A 64 1.57 11.01 -21.07
CA LEU A 64 2.16 9.68 -21.22
C LEU A 64 3.62 9.73 -21.71
N ILE A 65 3.93 10.59 -22.68
CA ILE A 65 5.29 10.81 -23.18
C ILE A 65 6.16 11.37 -22.06
N LYS A 66 5.65 12.34 -21.29
CA LYS A 66 6.37 12.89 -20.14
C LYS A 66 6.67 11.81 -19.09
N LEU A 67 5.71 10.93 -18.80
CA LEU A 67 5.92 9.79 -17.89
C LEU A 67 6.96 8.80 -18.44
N CYS A 68 6.98 8.55 -19.75
CA CYS A 68 8.02 7.73 -20.39
C CYS A 68 9.41 8.37 -20.20
N ASP A 69 9.55 9.68 -20.40
CA ASP A 69 10.82 10.41 -20.22
C ASP A 69 11.31 10.34 -18.77
N GLU A 70 10.41 10.49 -17.79
CA GLU A 70 10.75 10.38 -16.37
C GLU A 70 11.19 8.96 -15.96
N LEU A 71 10.76 7.94 -16.71
CA LEU A 71 11.13 6.54 -16.50
C LEU A 71 12.44 6.14 -17.22
N GLN A 72 12.99 7.00 -18.07
CA GLN A 72 14.29 6.73 -18.72
C GLN A 72 15.42 6.64 -17.70
N GLN A 73 16.42 5.81 -17.98
CA GLN A 73 17.54 5.57 -17.09
C GLN A 73 18.26 6.88 -16.70
N GLU A 74 18.44 7.82 -17.63
CA GLU A 74 19.11 9.10 -17.38
C GLU A 74 18.30 10.00 -16.44
N ALA A 75 16.97 10.00 -16.58
CA ALA A 75 16.07 10.77 -15.74
C ALA A 75 16.06 10.22 -14.30
N VAL A 76 15.97 8.90 -14.16
CA VAL A 76 16.02 8.21 -12.85
C VAL A 76 17.37 8.46 -12.17
N VAL A 77 18.48 8.32 -12.89
CA VAL A 77 19.82 8.59 -12.32
C VAL A 77 19.94 10.03 -11.86
N LYS A 78 19.46 11.00 -12.65
CA LYS A 78 19.53 12.42 -12.30
C LYS A 78 18.70 12.78 -11.06
N GLU A 79 17.54 12.16 -10.89
CA GLU A 79 16.66 12.36 -9.74
C GLU A 79 17.33 11.89 -8.43
N PHE A 80 17.92 10.71 -8.45
CA PHE A 80 18.49 10.07 -7.26
C PHE A 80 19.97 10.38 -7.03
N TRP A 81 20.67 10.88 -8.05
CA TRP A 81 22.09 11.21 -7.99
C TRP A 81 22.39 12.51 -8.75
N PRO A 82 22.32 13.67 -8.07
CA PRO A 82 22.50 14.98 -8.72
C PRO A 82 23.94 15.28 -9.16
N ARG A 83 24.91 14.41 -8.83
CA ARG A 83 26.32 14.57 -9.23
C ARG A 83 26.55 13.93 -10.60
N LYS A 84 27.58 14.37 -11.32
CA LYS A 84 27.97 13.71 -12.58
C LYS A 84 28.41 12.26 -12.29
N ILE A 85 27.70 11.31 -12.86
CA ILE A 85 28.01 9.88 -12.87
C ILE A 85 27.48 9.30 -14.18
N THR A 86 28.13 8.27 -14.71
CA THR A 86 27.57 7.53 -15.85
C THR A 86 26.44 6.60 -15.37
N THR A 87 25.50 6.26 -16.26
CA THR A 87 24.38 5.37 -15.92
C THR A 87 24.87 4.00 -15.45
N ALA A 88 25.85 3.43 -16.15
CA ALA A 88 26.46 2.14 -15.80
C ALA A 88 27.11 2.16 -14.41
N GLU A 89 27.94 3.17 -14.11
CA GLU A 89 28.58 3.30 -12.80
C GLU A 89 27.57 3.47 -11.66
N PHE A 90 26.48 4.22 -11.91
CA PHE A 90 25.42 4.38 -10.94
C PHE A 90 24.77 3.03 -10.60
N PHE A 91 24.33 2.27 -11.60
CA PHE A 91 23.68 0.98 -11.36
C PHE A 91 24.63 -0.04 -10.72
N LEU A 92 25.87 -0.15 -11.20
CA LEU A 92 26.86 -1.04 -10.61
C LEU A 92 27.15 -0.74 -9.14
N LYS A 93 27.13 0.55 -8.76
CA LYS A 93 27.33 0.98 -7.38
C LYS A 93 26.11 0.71 -6.50
N ILE A 94 24.93 1.11 -6.96
CA ILE A 94 23.70 1.03 -6.16
C ILE A 94 23.17 -0.40 -6.06
N TYR A 95 23.25 -1.17 -7.15
CA TYR A 95 22.75 -2.55 -7.24
C TYR A 95 23.85 -3.60 -7.03
N HIS A 96 24.99 -3.20 -6.46
CA HIS A 96 26.05 -4.15 -6.13
C HIS A 96 25.53 -5.26 -5.19
N PRO A 97 25.79 -6.55 -5.46
CA PRO A 97 25.25 -7.66 -4.68
C PRO A 97 25.52 -7.58 -3.17
N GLU A 98 26.74 -7.21 -2.77
CA GLU A 98 27.14 -7.13 -1.36
C GLU A 98 27.13 -5.72 -0.75
N LYS A 99 27.47 -4.69 -1.55
CA LYS A 99 27.68 -3.30 -1.09
C LYS A 99 26.60 -2.34 -1.57
N GLY A 100 25.56 -2.85 -2.22
CA GLY A 100 24.47 -2.06 -2.76
C GLY A 100 23.65 -1.37 -1.66
N ASP A 101 23.08 -0.23 -2.01
CA ASP A 101 22.26 0.56 -1.11
C ASP A 101 20.80 0.11 -1.22
N LYS A 102 20.39 -0.83 -0.37
CA LYS A 102 19.01 -1.37 -0.36
C LYS A 102 17.93 -0.30 -0.14
N PRO A 103 18.06 0.62 0.84
CA PRO A 103 17.13 1.75 0.97
C PRO A 103 16.98 2.56 -0.32
N MET A 104 18.09 2.83 -1.01
CA MET A 104 18.05 3.56 -2.28
C MET A 104 17.40 2.75 -3.40
N GLN A 105 17.68 1.45 -3.50
CA GLN A 105 17.01 0.56 -4.45
C GLN A 105 15.49 0.53 -4.23
N GLU A 106 15.04 0.46 -2.97
CA GLU A 106 13.61 0.51 -2.63
C GLU A 106 12.97 1.85 -3.00
N ALA A 107 13.70 2.96 -2.80
CA ALA A 107 13.23 4.30 -3.18
C ALA A 107 13.11 4.44 -4.71
N ILE A 108 14.10 3.95 -5.47
CA ILE A 108 14.07 3.92 -6.94
C ILE A 108 12.92 3.03 -7.42
N ALA A 109 12.78 1.83 -6.87
CA ALA A 109 11.68 0.93 -7.21
C ALA A 109 10.32 1.60 -6.97
N ARG A 110 10.12 2.24 -5.81
CA ARG A 110 8.88 2.98 -5.54
C ARG A 110 8.63 4.10 -6.55
N TYR A 111 9.66 4.88 -6.88
CA TYR A 111 9.57 5.97 -7.86
C TYR A 111 9.15 5.47 -9.25
N VAL A 112 9.78 4.38 -9.71
CA VAL A 112 9.47 3.75 -11.01
C VAL A 112 8.06 3.17 -11.00
N GLN A 113 7.71 2.40 -9.97
CA GLN A 113 6.42 1.71 -9.90
C GLN A 113 5.25 2.69 -9.83
N THR A 114 5.35 3.77 -9.04
CA THR A 114 4.29 4.81 -8.97
C THR A 114 4.05 5.49 -10.32
N ARG A 115 5.10 5.76 -11.10
CA ARG A 115 4.98 6.36 -12.44
C ARG A 115 4.48 5.38 -13.47
N LEU A 116 4.99 4.15 -13.43
CA LEU A 116 4.57 3.06 -14.30
C LEU A 116 3.08 2.74 -14.10
N ALA A 117 2.59 2.74 -12.87
CA ALA A 117 1.17 2.59 -12.55
C ALA A 117 0.29 3.64 -13.22
N ARG A 118 0.70 4.92 -13.15
CA ARG A 118 -0.01 6.03 -13.80
C ARG A 118 0.02 5.90 -15.32
N LEU A 119 1.19 5.59 -15.87
CA LEU A 119 1.37 5.38 -17.30
C LEU A 119 0.48 4.25 -17.83
N LEU A 120 0.49 3.09 -17.16
CA LEU A 120 -0.32 1.93 -17.54
C LEU A 120 -1.83 2.20 -17.51
N THR A 121 -2.28 3.03 -16.57
CA THR A 121 -3.69 3.43 -16.49
C THR A 121 -4.08 4.30 -17.69
N GLY A 122 -3.21 5.21 -18.14
CA GLY A 122 -3.47 6.06 -19.30
C GLY A 122 -3.21 5.40 -20.66
N LEU A 123 -2.55 4.24 -20.70
CA LEU A 123 -2.33 3.48 -21.94
C LEU A 123 -3.57 2.76 -22.48
N GLN A 124 -4.70 2.78 -21.77
CA GLN A 124 -5.92 2.11 -22.22
C GLN A 124 -6.39 2.68 -23.57
N GLY A 125 -6.58 1.80 -24.56
CA GLY A 125 -6.98 2.18 -25.92
C GLY A 125 -5.85 2.69 -26.81
N LYS A 126 -4.62 2.81 -26.29
CA LYS A 126 -3.44 3.21 -27.06
C LYS A 126 -2.78 2.01 -27.75
N GLN A 127 -1.97 2.27 -28.77
CA GLN A 127 -1.21 1.24 -29.49
C GLN A 127 0.02 0.84 -28.68
N THR A 128 0.01 -0.39 -28.14
CA THR A 128 1.08 -0.92 -27.29
C THR A 128 1.76 -2.13 -27.91
N PHE A 129 3.08 -2.20 -27.75
CA PHE A 129 3.92 -3.27 -28.31
C PHE A 129 4.95 -3.74 -27.28
N ILE A 130 5.51 -4.91 -27.51
CA ILE A 130 6.73 -5.41 -26.86
C ILE A 130 7.88 -5.15 -27.83
N MET A 131 8.93 -4.51 -27.34
CA MET A 131 10.12 -4.18 -28.11
C MET A 131 10.96 -5.44 -28.38
N GLY A 132 11.46 -5.55 -29.61
CA GLY A 132 12.36 -6.64 -30.01
C GLY A 132 13.75 -6.49 -29.36
N ARG A 133 14.52 -7.58 -29.36
CA ARG A 133 15.92 -7.57 -28.86
C ARG A 133 16.86 -6.71 -29.71
N ASP A 134 16.46 -6.48 -30.96
CA ASP A 134 17.09 -5.59 -31.93
C ASP A 134 16.75 -4.11 -31.70
N GLY A 135 15.85 -3.81 -30.75
CA GLY A 135 15.40 -2.45 -30.46
C GLY A 135 14.23 -2.00 -31.34
N GLU A 136 13.63 -2.89 -32.13
CA GLU A 136 12.46 -2.57 -32.95
C GLU A 136 11.23 -2.35 -32.04
N PRO A 137 10.64 -1.15 -32.01
CA PRO A 137 9.54 -0.84 -31.10
C PRO A 137 8.25 -1.59 -31.43
N THR A 138 8.06 -2.07 -32.65
CA THR A 138 6.82 -2.71 -33.11
C THR A 138 6.90 -4.23 -33.25
N TRP A 139 7.87 -4.87 -32.61
CA TRP A 139 8.17 -6.31 -32.80
C TRP A 139 6.97 -7.22 -32.53
N HIS A 140 6.28 -7.04 -31.39
CA HIS A 140 5.12 -7.86 -31.05
C HIS A 140 3.99 -7.03 -30.46
N ALA A 141 2.79 -7.11 -31.04
CA ALA A 141 1.65 -6.33 -30.57
C ALA A 141 1.16 -6.84 -29.20
N MET A 142 0.86 -5.92 -28.29
CA MET A 142 0.32 -6.21 -26.98
C MET A 142 -1.01 -5.50 -26.80
N GLN A 143 -1.94 -6.13 -26.08
CA GLN A 143 -3.25 -5.55 -25.78
C GLN A 143 -3.40 -5.33 -24.29
N LEU A 144 -3.99 -4.20 -23.89
CA LEU A 144 -4.41 -4.00 -22.51
C LEU A 144 -5.81 -4.58 -22.33
N ALA A 145 -5.98 -5.38 -21.29
CA ALA A 145 -7.28 -5.93 -20.94
C ALA A 145 -8.26 -4.78 -20.59
N PRO A 146 -9.41 -4.65 -21.26
CA PRO A 146 -10.34 -3.52 -21.06
C PRO A 146 -11.09 -3.55 -19.72
N VAL A 147 -11.07 -4.69 -19.03
CA VAL A 147 -11.82 -4.93 -17.79
C VAL A 147 -10.85 -5.49 -16.76
N PRO A 148 -10.98 -5.14 -15.48
CA PRO A 148 -10.11 -5.71 -14.45
C PRO A 148 -10.39 -7.20 -14.20
N ALA A 149 -9.32 -7.98 -14.05
CA ALA A 149 -9.35 -9.34 -13.53
C ALA A 149 -9.62 -9.37 -12.02
N SER A 150 -10.14 -10.50 -11.54
CA SER A 150 -10.36 -10.77 -10.12
C SER A 150 -9.38 -11.84 -9.64
N ILE A 151 -8.98 -11.77 -8.37
CA ILE A 151 -8.08 -12.74 -7.74
C ILE A 151 -8.78 -13.35 -6.54
N LEU A 152 -8.74 -14.67 -6.46
CA LEU A 152 -9.23 -15.45 -5.34
C LEU A 152 -8.07 -16.24 -4.74
N PHE A 153 -7.84 -16.10 -3.44
CA PHE A 153 -6.80 -16.86 -2.75
C PHE A 153 -7.39 -18.11 -2.08
N HIS A 154 -6.78 -19.26 -2.34
CA HIS A 154 -7.20 -20.54 -1.78
C HIS A 154 -6.23 -21.01 -0.69
N PHE A 155 -6.79 -21.47 0.42
CA PHE A 155 -6.05 -22.12 1.50
C PHE A 155 -6.65 -23.50 1.78
N ARG A 156 -5.79 -24.52 1.86
CA ARG A 156 -6.18 -25.90 2.20
C ARG A 156 -5.27 -26.43 3.29
N ARG A 157 -5.78 -26.52 4.51
CA ARG A 157 -5.07 -27.09 5.66
C ARG A 157 -5.25 -28.61 5.70
N ASN A 158 -4.15 -29.32 5.88
CA ASN A 158 -4.07 -30.78 6.05
C ASN A 158 -3.12 -31.10 7.22
N ASP A 159 -2.87 -32.38 7.47
CA ASP A 159 -2.04 -32.82 8.61
C ASP A 159 -0.56 -32.38 8.48
N GLU A 160 -0.05 -32.22 7.26
CA GLU A 160 1.34 -31.82 7.00
C GLU A 160 1.54 -30.28 7.05
N GLY A 161 0.52 -29.49 6.74
CA GLY A 161 0.59 -28.03 6.70
C GLY A 161 -0.59 -27.38 5.99
N THR A 162 -0.39 -26.15 5.52
CA THR A 162 -1.40 -25.43 4.74
C THR A 162 -0.90 -25.15 3.32
N HIS A 163 -1.63 -25.63 2.32
CA HIS A 163 -1.42 -25.31 0.92
C HIS A 163 -2.10 -24.00 0.55
N TYR A 164 -1.32 -23.07 -0.01
CA TYR A 164 -1.75 -21.74 -0.42
C TYR A 164 -1.52 -21.54 -1.92
N PHE A 165 -2.54 -21.08 -2.65
CA PHE A 165 -2.43 -20.73 -4.07
C PHE A 165 -3.48 -19.71 -4.53
N PRO A 166 -3.15 -18.77 -5.42
CA PRO A 166 -4.11 -17.86 -6.04
C PRO A 166 -4.71 -18.44 -7.32
N THR A 167 -5.95 -18.05 -7.60
CA THR A 167 -6.63 -18.23 -8.88
C THR A 167 -7.01 -16.85 -9.43
N ILE A 168 -6.69 -16.59 -10.70
CA ILE A 168 -7.08 -15.36 -11.38
C ILE A 168 -8.25 -15.68 -12.32
N GLN A 169 -9.30 -14.85 -12.27
CA GLN A 169 -10.45 -14.95 -13.14
C GLN A 169 -10.61 -13.66 -13.96
N TYR A 170 -10.75 -13.81 -15.27
CA TYR A 170 -10.98 -12.75 -16.23
C TYR A 170 -12.22 -13.09 -17.07
N GLN A 171 -13.21 -12.19 -17.11
CA GLN A 171 -14.47 -12.40 -17.83
C GLN A 171 -15.13 -13.77 -17.55
N ASN A 172 -15.19 -14.16 -16.27
CA ASN A 172 -15.72 -15.45 -15.79
C ASN A 172 -14.93 -16.70 -16.25
N GLN A 173 -13.77 -16.53 -16.86
CA GLN A 173 -12.85 -17.61 -17.22
C GLN A 173 -11.62 -17.59 -16.32
N ARG A 174 -11.13 -18.76 -15.95
CA ARG A 174 -9.90 -18.88 -15.16
C ARG A 174 -8.69 -18.65 -16.07
N LEU A 175 -7.84 -17.68 -15.71
CA LEU A 175 -6.57 -17.49 -16.38
C LEU A 175 -5.54 -18.50 -15.85
N ASP A 176 -4.92 -19.22 -16.77
CA ASP A 176 -3.79 -20.09 -16.48
C ASP A 176 -2.50 -19.33 -16.74
N PHE A 177 -1.95 -18.71 -15.69
CA PHE A 177 -0.77 -17.85 -15.74
C PHE A 177 0.51 -18.56 -15.25
N GLN A 178 0.37 -19.75 -14.65
CA GLN A 178 1.48 -20.47 -14.04
C GLN A 178 2.28 -21.18 -15.13
N PHE A 179 3.61 -21.12 -15.08
CA PHE A 179 4.51 -21.76 -16.06
C PHE A 179 4.31 -21.32 -17.52
N LYS A 180 3.63 -20.20 -17.76
CA LYS A 180 3.40 -19.63 -19.10
C LYS A 180 4.24 -18.40 -19.40
N ASN A 181 5.42 -18.28 -18.78
CA ASN A 181 6.29 -17.10 -18.90
C ASN A 181 5.56 -15.78 -18.61
N ALA A 182 4.55 -15.81 -17.74
CA ALA A 182 3.84 -14.61 -17.35
C ALA A 182 4.79 -13.63 -16.67
N VAL A 183 4.69 -12.36 -17.04
CA VAL A 183 5.61 -11.31 -16.58
C VAL A 183 4.85 -10.29 -15.75
N LEU A 184 5.34 -10.02 -14.54
CA LEU A 184 4.84 -8.94 -13.73
C LEU A 184 5.50 -7.63 -14.15
N VAL A 185 4.76 -6.79 -14.88
CA VAL A 185 5.25 -5.52 -15.43
C VAL A 185 5.31 -4.46 -14.33
N CYS A 186 4.23 -4.34 -13.56
CA CYS A 186 4.14 -3.46 -12.40
C CYS A 186 3.77 -4.29 -11.16
N GLN A 187 4.35 -3.96 -10.01
CA GLN A 187 4.15 -4.63 -8.73
C GLN A 187 3.09 -3.95 -7.87
N GLN A 188 2.97 -2.62 -7.93
CA GLN A 188 2.05 -1.85 -7.10
C GLN A 188 1.46 -0.67 -7.88
N PRO A 189 0.20 -0.77 -8.36
CA PRO A 189 -0.65 -1.96 -8.36
C PRO A 189 -0.11 -3.04 -9.33
N ALA A 190 -0.51 -4.29 -9.14
CA ALA A 190 -0.05 -5.39 -9.98
C ALA A 190 -0.57 -5.29 -11.43
N TRP A 191 0.33 -5.42 -12.41
CA TRP A 191 0.00 -5.59 -13.82
C TRP A 191 0.71 -6.82 -14.37
N LEU A 192 -0.06 -7.77 -14.90
CA LEU A 192 0.43 -9.07 -15.32
C LEU A 192 0.30 -9.23 -16.84
N LEU A 193 1.42 -9.40 -17.53
CA LEU A 193 1.47 -9.73 -18.94
C LEU A 193 1.41 -11.25 -19.11
N LEU A 194 0.40 -11.73 -19.85
CA LEU A 194 0.20 -13.14 -20.16
C LEU A 194 -0.35 -13.25 -21.58
N ASP A 195 0.31 -14.06 -22.43
CA ASP A 195 -0.09 -14.32 -23.81
C ASP A 195 -0.43 -13.00 -24.57
N ASP A 196 0.48 -12.03 -24.50
CA ASP A 196 0.38 -10.71 -25.14
C ASP A 196 -0.75 -9.80 -24.65
N VAL A 197 -1.45 -10.22 -23.59
CA VAL A 197 -2.48 -9.42 -22.93
C VAL A 197 -1.98 -8.98 -21.57
N LEU A 198 -2.04 -7.66 -21.35
CA LEU A 198 -1.67 -7.04 -20.09
C LEU A 198 -2.92 -6.87 -19.21
N TYR A 199 -2.99 -7.65 -18.14
CA TYR A 199 -4.10 -7.68 -17.19
C TYR A 199 -3.84 -6.77 -15.99
N HIS A 200 -4.85 -5.98 -15.64
CA HIS A 200 -4.94 -5.25 -14.37
C HIS A 200 -6.01 -5.89 -13.48
N PHE A 201 -6.02 -5.56 -12.18
CA PHE A 201 -6.91 -6.19 -11.20
C PHE A 201 -7.93 -5.22 -10.59
N ARG A 202 -9.05 -5.76 -10.08
CA ARG A 202 -10.14 -4.97 -9.45
C ARG A 202 -9.72 -4.28 -8.16
N HIS A 203 -8.84 -4.92 -7.41
CA HIS A 203 -8.30 -4.42 -6.15
C HIS A 203 -6.81 -4.14 -6.33
N ASP A 204 -6.25 -3.28 -5.48
CA ASP A 204 -4.81 -2.99 -5.45
C ASP A 204 -4.04 -4.21 -4.95
N VAL A 205 -3.79 -5.13 -5.87
CA VAL A 205 -3.01 -6.34 -5.62
C VAL A 205 -1.53 -5.98 -5.54
N ASP A 206 -0.88 -6.42 -4.47
CA ASP A 206 0.58 -6.45 -4.41
C ASP A 206 1.11 -7.60 -5.26
N GLY A 207 1.75 -7.27 -6.38
CA GLY A 207 2.30 -8.24 -7.32
C GLY A 207 3.37 -9.15 -6.71
N ARG A 208 4.01 -8.75 -5.60
CA ARG A 208 4.94 -9.62 -4.85
C ARG A 208 4.26 -10.87 -4.30
N LYS A 209 2.94 -10.83 -4.08
CA LYS A 209 2.15 -11.98 -3.66
C LYS A 209 1.92 -12.98 -4.79
N LEU A 210 1.95 -12.54 -6.05
CA LEU A 210 1.76 -13.38 -7.24
C LEU A 210 3.08 -13.93 -7.77
N LEU A 211 4.19 -13.23 -7.56
CA LEU A 211 5.52 -13.57 -8.08
C LEU A 211 5.94 -15.04 -7.82
N PRO A 212 5.72 -15.64 -6.62
CA PRO A 212 6.08 -17.04 -6.39
C PRO A 212 5.28 -18.02 -7.26
N PHE A 213 4.06 -17.65 -7.64
CA PHE A 213 3.11 -18.52 -8.35
C PHE A 213 3.29 -18.51 -9.86
N LEU A 214 4.10 -17.61 -10.40
CA LEU A 214 4.48 -17.64 -11.81
C LEU A 214 5.20 -18.95 -12.15
N ASN A 215 5.97 -19.48 -11.19
CA ASN A 215 6.80 -20.69 -11.36
C ASN A 215 6.47 -21.80 -10.35
N LYS A 216 5.39 -21.66 -9.57
CA LYS A 216 4.95 -22.67 -8.58
C LYS A 216 3.44 -22.77 -8.57
N LYS A 217 2.91 -24.00 -8.45
CA LYS A 217 1.46 -24.22 -8.36
C LYS A 217 0.87 -23.79 -7.03
N PHE A 218 1.61 -24.01 -5.95
CA PHE A 218 1.21 -23.70 -4.59
C PHE A 218 2.43 -23.52 -3.69
N ILE A 219 2.22 -22.90 -2.54
CA ILE A 219 3.19 -22.81 -1.44
C ILE A 219 2.69 -23.69 -0.29
N VAL A 220 3.60 -24.42 0.34
CA VAL A 220 3.32 -25.18 1.56
C VAL A 220 3.78 -24.35 2.76
N VAL A 221 2.87 -24.10 3.69
CA VAL A 221 3.14 -23.44 4.97
C VAL A 221 3.22 -24.52 6.05
N PRO A 222 4.40 -24.80 6.65
CA PRO A 222 4.53 -25.79 7.71
C PRO A 222 3.75 -25.40 8.96
N ARG A 223 3.23 -26.40 9.71
CA ARG A 223 2.47 -26.18 10.96
C ARG A 223 3.21 -25.33 11.99
N ALA A 224 4.53 -25.49 12.10
CA ALA A 224 5.36 -24.76 13.07
C ALA A 224 5.30 -23.23 12.91
N VAL A 225 5.07 -22.73 11.69
CA VAL A 225 5.00 -21.28 11.39
C VAL A 225 3.59 -20.82 11.00
N GLU A 226 2.62 -21.73 10.98
CA GLU A 226 1.24 -21.51 10.50
C GLU A 226 0.56 -20.36 11.22
N LYS A 227 0.57 -20.34 12.57
CA LYS A 227 0.01 -19.26 13.39
C LYS A 227 0.57 -17.88 12.98
N SER A 228 1.90 -17.77 12.92
CA SER A 228 2.56 -16.51 12.58
C SER A 228 2.26 -16.06 11.15
N TYR A 229 2.10 -17.01 10.23
CA TYR A 229 1.74 -16.76 8.83
C TYR A 229 0.28 -16.31 8.71
N PHE A 230 -0.62 -16.94 9.44
CA PHE A 230 -2.04 -16.58 9.47
C PHE A 230 -2.25 -15.17 10.00
N GLN A 231 -1.57 -14.81 11.08
CA GLN A 231 -1.64 -13.46 11.66
C GLN A 231 -1.02 -12.40 10.75
N LYS A 232 0.20 -12.64 10.23
CA LYS A 232 0.96 -11.61 9.49
C LYS A 232 0.58 -11.48 8.02
N PHE A 233 0.12 -12.57 7.40
CA PHE A 233 -0.13 -12.62 5.96
C PHE A 233 -1.59 -12.85 5.63
N VAL A 234 -2.23 -13.90 6.20
CA VAL A 234 -3.60 -14.29 5.81
C VAL A 234 -4.63 -13.29 6.32
N ALA A 235 -4.54 -12.83 7.57
CA ALA A 235 -5.49 -11.87 8.12
C ALA A 235 -5.49 -10.54 7.32
N PRO A 236 -4.35 -9.86 7.05
CA PRO A 236 -4.33 -8.70 6.17
C PRO A 236 -4.77 -8.99 4.74
N LEU A 237 -4.52 -10.21 4.23
CA LEU A 237 -4.99 -10.60 2.90
C LEU A 237 -6.53 -10.70 2.85
N MET A 238 -7.16 -11.23 3.89
CA MET A 238 -8.61 -11.39 4.00
C MET A 238 -9.36 -10.06 4.20
N GLU A 239 -8.67 -9.02 4.68
CA GLU A 239 -9.20 -7.65 4.74
C GLU A 239 -9.37 -7.04 3.34
N SER A 240 -8.48 -7.40 2.40
CA SER A 240 -8.42 -6.76 1.07
C SER A 240 -8.92 -7.63 -0.08
N PHE A 241 -8.99 -8.95 0.10
CA PHE A 241 -9.30 -9.90 -0.98
C PHE A 241 -10.31 -10.96 -0.57
N ASP A 242 -10.95 -11.54 -1.58
CA ASP A 242 -11.74 -12.74 -1.40
C ASP A 242 -10.84 -13.95 -1.16
N VAL A 243 -11.23 -14.75 -0.17
CA VAL A 243 -10.48 -15.92 0.28
C VAL A 243 -11.41 -17.12 0.38
N HIS A 244 -10.96 -18.25 -0.16
CA HIS A 244 -11.61 -19.54 0.00
C HIS A 244 -10.73 -20.45 0.85
N ALA A 245 -11.20 -20.77 2.05
CA ALA A 245 -10.49 -21.66 2.96
C ALA A 245 -11.15 -23.04 3.05
N ARG A 246 -10.31 -24.07 3.21
CA ARG A 246 -10.70 -25.43 3.62
C ARG A 246 -9.79 -25.87 4.76
N GLY A 247 -10.37 -26.37 5.84
CA GLY A 247 -9.64 -26.81 7.03
C GLY A 247 -9.43 -25.73 8.11
N PHE A 248 -10.05 -24.57 7.94
CA PHE A 248 -10.29 -23.57 8.98
C PHE A 248 -11.55 -22.76 8.62
N ASP A 249 -12.19 -22.16 9.62
CA ASP A 249 -13.46 -21.46 9.46
C ASP A 249 -13.25 -19.96 9.22
N ILE A 250 -14.08 -19.39 8.34
CA ILE A 250 -14.18 -17.95 8.12
C ILE A 250 -15.60 -17.53 8.47
N ARG A 251 -15.75 -16.71 9.51
CA ARG A 251 -17.06 -16.20 9.97
C ARG A 251 -17.13 -14.71 9.72
N THR A 252 -18.09 -14.28 8.92
CA THR A 252 -18.34 -12.85 8.70
C THR A 252 -19.44 -12.39 9.63
N GLU A 253 -19.10 -11.49 10.54
CA GLU A 253 -20.03 -10.93 11.51
C GLU A 253 -20.23 -9.44 11.22
N ARG A 254 -21.47 -8.98 11.32
CA ARG A 254 -21.84 -7.58 11.17
C ARG A 254 -22.25 -7.06 12.54
N TYR A 255 -21.52 -6.06 13.02
CA TYR A 255 -21.82 -5.37 14.27
C TYR A 255 -22.07 -3.89 13.98
N LEU A 256 -22.91 -3.26 14.80
CA LEU A 256 -23.05 -1.80 14.80
C LEU A 256 -21.83 -1.18 15.48
N ALA A 257 -21.25 -0.14 14.87
CA ALA A 257 -20.12 0.57 15.43
C ALA A 257 -20.56 1.35 16.67
N ARG A 258 -20.04 0.97 17.85
CA ARG A 258 -20.28 1.73 19.09
C ARG A 258 -19.06 2.57 19.42
N PRO A 259 -19.12 3.91 19.31
CA PRO A 259 -17.97 4.74 19.58
C PRO A 259 -17.63 4.71 21.07
N HIS A 260 -16.36 4.50 21.37
CA HIS A 260 -15.81 4.39 22.70
C HIS A 260 -14.63 5.36 22.82
N LEU A 261 -14.84 6.43 23.58
CA LEU A 261 -13.84 7.46 23.83
C LEU A 261 -13.16 7.16 25.16
N THR A 262 -11.88 6.81 25.08
CA THR A 262 -11.05 6.57 26.26
C THR A 262 -10.15 7.76 26.51
N PHE A 263 -9.85 8.06 27.77
CA PHE A 263 -8.90 9.12 28.12
C PHE A 263 -7.93 8.69 29.21
N SER A 264 -6.67 9.10 29.13
CA SER A 264 -5.62 8.79 30.10
C SER A 264 -4.63 9.93 30.26
N ASP A 265 -4.01 10.02 31.43
CA ASP A 265 -2.89 10.92 31.73
C ASP A 265 -1.54 10.39 31.20
N VAL A 266 -1.51 9.12 30.83
CA VAL A 266 -0.40 8.48 30.12
C VAL A 266 -0.61 8.61 28.61
N PRO A 267 0.40 9.03 27.82
CA PRO A 267 0.30 9.08 26.37
C PRO A 267 -0.03 7.69 25.80
N PRO A 268 -0.89 7.59 24.76
CA PRO A 268 -1.23 6.33 24.15
C PRO A 268 0.04 5.65 23.62
N ALA A 269 0.20 4.35 23.91
CA ALA A 269 1.26 3.56 23.29
C ALA A 269 1.06 3.58 21.76
N PRO A 270 2.11 3.78 20.95
CA PRO A 270 1.97 3.79 19.50
C PRO A 270 1.34 2.46 19.05
N ALA A 271 0.21 2.55 18.35
CA ALA A 271 -0.48 1.41 17.74
C ALA A 271 0.32 0.93 16.52
N GLY A 272 1.42 0.25 16.80
CA GLY A 272 2.32 -0.33 15.83
C GLY A 272 3.44 -1.00 16.61
N GLY A 273 3.51 -2.33 16.56
CA GLY A 273 4.56 -3.09 17.24
C GLY A 273 5.91 -2.42 16.99
N ALA A 274 6.58 -2.03 18.07
CA ALA A 274 7.91 -1.47 17.99
C ALA A 274 8.74 -2.42 17.13
N ALA A 275 9.29 -1.90 16.03
CA ALA A 275 10.37 -2.57 15.35
C ALA A 275 11.49 -2.72 16.39
N LEU A 276 11.64 -3.94 16.93
CA LEU A 276 12.80 -4.33 17.70
C LEU A 276 13.99 -4.17 16.75
N VAL A 277 14.65 -3.02 16.82
CA VAL A 277 15.96 -2.83 16.25
C VAL A 277 16.84 -3.90 16.90
N PRO A 278 17.41 -4.86 16.15
CA PRO A 278 18.25 -5.88 16.76
C PRO A 278 19.46 -5.18 17.37
N VAL A 279 19.54 -5.21 18.71
CA VAL A 279 20.73 -4.78 19.45
C VAL A 279 21.84 -5.74 19.05
N ARG A 280 22.77 -5.27 18.21
CA ARG A 280 24.00 -5.98 17.90
C ARG A 280 24.83 -6.15 19.18
N PRO A 281 25.43 -7.33 19.44
CA PRO A 281 26.34 -7.49 20.56
C PRO A 281 27.57 -6.59 20.41
N PRO A 282 28.16 -6.10 21.51
CA PRO A 282 29.24 -5.12 21.48
C PRO A 282 30.52 -5.72 20.91
N GLY A 283 31.00 -5.16 19.80
CA GLY A 283 32.35 -5.36 19.28
C GLY A 283 33.36 -4.35 19.87
N PRO A 284 34.67 -4.60 19.74
CA PRO A 284 35.71 -3.83 20.43
C PRO A 284 35.84 -2.38 19.92
N PRO A 285 36.37 -1.46 20.75
CA PRO A 285 36.22 -0.02 20.56
C PRO A 285 37.10 0.52 19.44
N ARG A 286 36.51 1.25 18.48
CA ARG A 286 37.24 2.14 17.57
C ARG A 286 37.20 3.56 18.10
N ARG A 287 38.39 4.15 18.29
CA ARG A 287 38.61 5.56 18.66
C ARG A 287 38.05 6.50 17.60
N GLY A 288 37.27 7.50 18.02
CA GLY A 288 37.06 8.72 17.26
C GLY A 288 35.62 9.24 17.28
N ARG A 289 35.46 10.41 17.93
CA ARG A 289 34.27 11.30 17.99
C ARG A 289 33.24 10.95 19.08
N VAL A 290 33.36 11.67 20.20
CA VAL A 290 32.38 11.75 21.28
C VAL A 290 31.12 12.44 20.74
N PRO A 291 29.95 11.77 20.70
CA PRO A 291 28.67 12.46 20.53
C PRO A 291 28.31 13.15 21.84
N LEU A 292 27.91 14.43 21.79
CA LEU A 292 27.29 15.06 22.95
C LEU A 292 26.02 14.26 23.32
N PRO A 293 25.78 14.00 24.62
CA PRO A 293 24.53 13.38 25.05
C PRO A 293 23.37 14.32 24.70
N LYS A 294 22.40 13.82 23.92
CA LYS A 294 21.06 14.41 23.92
C LYS A 294 20.55 14.36 25.37
N PRO A 295 19.98 15.45 25.90
CA PRO A 295 19.50 15.45 27.27
C PRO A 295 18.44 14.36 27.41
N ALA A 296 18.72 13.40 28.30
CA ALA A 296 17.72 12.52 28.85
C ALA A 296 16.73 13.41 29.62
N VAL A 297 15.47 13.41 29.19
CA VAL A 297 14.40 14.01 29.97
C VAL A 297 14.27 13.18 31.24
N VAL A 298 14.85 13.71 32.31
CA VAL A 298 14.59 13.27 33.68
C VAL A 298 13.09 13.50 33.92
N PRO A 299 12.32 12.54 34.47
CA PRO A 299 10.96 12.83 34.89
C PRO A 299 11.03 13.86 36.01
N GLY A 300 10.76 15.11 35.64
CA GLY A 300 10.65 16.22 36.57
C GLY A 300 9.48 16.00 37.51
N ALA A 301 9.73 16.32 38.78
CA ALA A 301 8.76 16.34 39.86
C ALA A 301 7.46 17.08 39.46
N GLY A 302 6.35 16.62 40.04
CA GLY A 302 5.00 17.00 39.69
C GLY A 302 4.75 18.50 39.51
N THR A 303 4.12 18.81 38.38
CA THR A 303 3.29 19.99 38.18
C THR A 303 1.92 19.51 37.74
N ASP A 304 0.87 20.15 38.24
CA ASP A 304 -0.55 19.81 38.08
C ASP A 304 -1.09 20.05 36.63
N GLU A 305 -0.20 20.05 35.63
CA GLU A 305 -0.43 20.46 34.23
C GLU A 305 -0.10 19.36 33.20
N ALA A 306 -0.06 18.08 33.61
CA ALA A 306 0.08 17.00 32.63
C ALA A 306 -1.14 16.96 31.70
N PRO A 307 -0.96 16.92 30.36
CA PRO A 307 -2.07 16.87 29.41
C PRO A 307 -2.82 15.53 29.52
N LEU A 308 -4.12 15.57 29.27
CA LEU A 308 -4.96 14.39 29.15
C LEU A 308 -5.04 13.98 27.69
N PHE A 309 -4.75 12.72 27.41
CA PHE A 309 -4.81 12.14 26.08
C PHE A 309 -6.16 11.46 25.89
N PHE A 310 -6.77 11.68 24.73
CA PHE A 310 -8.01 11.03 24.32
C PHE A 310 -7.73 10.09 23.15
N ASN A 311 -8.41 8.95 23.14
CA ASN A 311 -8.33 7.95 22.10
C ASN A 311 -9.74 7.44 21.74
N LEU A 312 -10.14 7.68 20.49
CA LEU A 312 -11.39 7.20 19.93
C LEU A 312 -11.22 5.79 19.34
N THR A 313 -11.97 4.85 19.89
CA THR A 313 -12.07 3.47 19.42
C THR A 313 -13.52 3.13 19.09
N PHE A 314 -13.74 2.08 18.30
CA PHE A 314 -15.08 1.59 17.97
C PHE A 314 -15.21 0.14 18.40
N ARG A 315 -16.20 -0.13 19.23
CA ARG A 315 -16.51 -1.50 19.68
C ARG A 315 -17.42 -2.18 18.67
N TYR A 316 -16.93 -3.30 18.14
CA TYR A 316 -17.66 -4.21 17.26
C TYR A 316 -17.79 -5.57 17.95
N GLY A 317 -18.94 -5.83 18.56
CA GLY A 317 -19.14 -7.03 19.38
C GLY A 317 -18.26 -7.01 20.63
N ALA A 318 -17.28 -7.92 20.71
CA ALA A 318 -16.32 -8.00 21.80
C ALA A 318 -14.95 -7.35 21.48
N TYR A 319 -14.77 -6.79 20.28
CA TYR A 319 -13.49 -6.24 19.84
C TYR A 319 -13.52 -4.72 19.79
N ASP A 320 -12.52 -4.08 20.37
CA ASP A 320 -12.30 -2.63 20.27
C ASP A 320 -11.29 -2.37 19.15
N LEU A 321 -11.70 -1.63 18.11
CA LEU A 321 -10.89 -1.30 16.95
C LEU A 321 -10.54 0.20 16.95
N PRO A 322 -9.28 0.57 16.65
CA PRO A 322 -8.90 1.98 16.52
C PRO A 322 -9.57 2.63 15.31
N LEU A 323 -9.76 3.95 15.37
CA LEU A 323 -10.05 4.73 14.18
C LEU A 323 -8.83 4.61 13.25
N THR A 324 -9.02 4.01 12.08
CA THR A 324 -7.97 3.84 11.08
C THR A 324 -8.49 4.33 9.74
N PRO A 325 -7.61 4.70 8.79
CA PRO A 325 -8.03 4.98 7.41
C PRO A 325 -8.99 3.91 6.89
N PRO A 326 -9.98 4.28 6.06
CA PRO A 326 -11.15 3.46 5.79
C PRO A 326 -10.76 2.07 5.28
N ARG A 327 -10.79 1.08 6.17
CA ARG A 327 -10.74 -0.35 5.82
C ARG A 327 -12.13 -0.92 6.06
N PRO A 328 -12.81 -1.43 5.02
CA PRO A 328 -14.19 -1.94 5.17
C PRO A 328 -14.26 -3.21 6.02
N MET A 329 -13.13 -3.89 6.24
CA MET A 329 -13.08 -5.14 6.97
C MET A 329 -11.85 -5.18 7.88
N SER A 330 -12.05 -5.70 9.09
CA SER A 330 -10.95 -6.14 9.97
C SER A 330 -11.08 -7.64 10.20
N VAL A 331 -9.95 -8.34 10.27
CA VAL A 331 -9.96 -9.79 10.50
C VAL A 331 -9.24 -10.14 11.79
N GLN A 332 -9.97 -10.77 12.72
CA GLN A 332 -9.42 -11.30 13.96
C GLN A 332 -9.20 -12.80 13.83
N LEU A 333 -8.07 -13.29 14.36
CA LEU A 333 -7.73 -14.71 14.40
C LEU A 333 -8.00 -15.25 15.80
N GLU A 334 -8.86 -16.25 15.89
CA GLU A 334 -9.07 -17.04 17.09
C GLU A 334 -8.54 -18.46 16.89
N GLU A 335 -8.03 -19.04 17.98
CA GLU A 335 -7.59 -20.43 18.03
C GLU A 335 -8.65 -21.25 18.76
N ASP A 336 -9.10 -22.31 18.10
CA ASP A 336 -9.90 -23.37 18.71
C ASP A 336 -9.03 -24.63 18.78
N ALA A 337 -9.34 -25.58 19.68
CA ALA A 337 -8.46 -26.64 20.14
C ALA A 337 -7.61 -27.34 19.05
N ASP A 338 -8.16 -27.53 17.84
CA ASP A 338 -7.45 -28.06 16.66
C ASP A 338 -7.62 -27.24 15.37
N SER A 339 -8.21 -26.04 15.44
CA SER A 339 -8.59 -25.25 14.26
C SER A 339 -8.39 -23.74 14.44
N TYR A 340 -8.52 -23.00 13.36
CA TYR A 340 -8.45 -21.54 13.36
C TYR A 340 -9.80 -20.97 12.92
N ILE A 341 -10.23 -19.89 13.56
CA ILE A 341 -11.42 -19.15 13.17
C ILE A 341 -10.99 -17.73 12.81
N PHE A 342 -11.17 -17.36 11.55
CA PHE A 342 -10.99 -15.99 11.12
C PHE A 342 -12.34 -15.28 11.18
N ARG A 343 -12.46 -14.33 12.11
CA ARG A 343 -13.66 -13.48 12.22
C ARG A 343 -13.46 -12.22 11.42
N ARG A 344 -14.23 -12.09 10.34
CA ARG A 344 -14.29 -10.89 9.51
C ARG A 344 -15.34 -9.94 10.08
N LEU A 345 -14.89 -8.84 10.63
CA LEU A 345 -15.71 -7.76 11.16
C LEU A 345 -15.93 -6.74 10.04
N LEU A 346 -17.17 -6.60 9.58
CA LEU A 346 -17.52 -5.57 8.61
C LEU A 346 -17.60 -4.21 9.33
N ARG A 347 -16.72 -3.28 8.96
CA ARG A 347 -16.66 -1.93 9.53
C ARG A 347 -17.46 -0.96 8.68
N SER A 348 -18.11 0.00 9.32
CA SER A 348 -18.78 1.10 8.62
C SER A 348 -17.89 2.34 8.66
N ALA A 349 -17.01 2.47 7.68
CA ALA A 349 -16.08 3.62 7.61
C ALA A 349 -16.79 4.98 7.58
N LYS A 350 -18.00 5.02 6.99
CA LYS A 350 -18.84 6.23 7.00
C LYS A 350 -19.30 6.58 8.41
N GLU A 351 -19.85 5.62 9.16
CA GLU A 351 -20.28 5.85 10.54
C GLU A 351 -19.11 6.24 11.45
N GLU A 352 -17.95 5.60 11.27
CA GLU A 352 -16.74 5.95 12.04
C GLU A 352 -16.29 7.39 11.76
N SER A 353 -16.28 7.80 10.49
CA SER A 353 -15.91 9.17 10.08
C SER A 353 -16.92 10.19 10.59
N ASP A 354 -18.23 9.94 10.40
CA ASP A 354 -19.30 10.84 10.83
C ASP A 354 -19.23 11.10 12.35
N ARG A 355 -18.91 10.06 13.14
CA ARG A 355 -18.73 10.17 14.60
C ARG A 355 -17.44 10.88 15.00
N ALA A 356 -16.35 10.68 14.26
CA ALA A 356 -15.12 11.43 14.49
C ALA A 356 -15.29 12.92 14.16
N ASP A 357 -16.01 13.24 13.07
CA ASP A 357 -16.32 14.62 12.68
C ASP A 357 -17.25 15.30 13.67
N GLU A 358 -18.20 14.57 14.26
CA GLU A 358 -19.03 15.07 15.35
C GLU A 358 -18.20 15.49 16.57
N LEU A 359 -17.17 14.72 16.95
CA LEU A 359 -16.25 15.11 18.03
C LEU A 359 -15.41 16.35 17.66
N ARG A 360 -14.96 16.44 16.41
CA ARG A 360 -14.24 17.63 15.91
C ARG A 360 -15.10 18.89 15.96
N GLN A 361 -16.37 18.80 15.55
CA GLN A 361 -17.32 19.92 15.61
C GLN A 361 -17.62 20.36 17.04
N ARG A 362 -17.57 19.44 18.00
CA ARG A 362 -17.76 19.70 19.44
C ARG A 362 -16.50 20.19 20.15
N GLY A 363 -15.44 20.53 19.40
CA GLY A 363 -14.22 21.15 19.95
C GLY A 363 -13.16 20.16 20.44
N LEU A 364 -13.25 18.87 20.07
CA LEU A 364 -12.19 17.89 20.32
C LEU A 364 -11.40 17.65 19.02
N PRO A 365 -10.22 18.28 18.84
CA PRO A 365 -9.46 18.19 17.59
C PRO A 365 -8.75 16.84 17.48
N LEU A 366 -9.45 15.83 16.97
CA LEU A 366 -8.92 14.50 16.69
C LEU A 366 -8.06 14.51 15.41
N ASP A 367 -6.89 13.88 15.49
CA ASP A 367 -6.06 13.58 14.32
C ASP A 367 -6.71 12.50 13.42
N ILE A 368 -5.97 12.04 12.40
CA ILE A 368 -6.46 11.04 11.45
C ILE A 368 -6.63 9.65 12.07
N ASP A 369 -5.92 9.37 13.16
CA ASP A 369 -5.92 8.09 13.88
C ASP A 369 -6.84 8.13 15.12
N GLY A 370 -7.55 9.24 15.33
CA GLY A 370 -8.53 9.38 16.42
C GLY A 370 -7.90 9.70 17.78
N HIS A 371 -6.70 10.27 17.78
CA HIS A 371 -6.01 10.72 18.98
C HIS A 371 -6.08 12.24 19.13
N THR A 372 -6.11 12.70 20.38
CA THR A 372 -5.87 14.11 20.70
C THR A 372 -5.32 14.27 22.11
N SER A 373 -4.78 15.43 22.42
CA SER A 373 -4.31 15.78 23.76
C SER A 373 -4.79 17.17 24.13
N LEU A 374 -5.39 17.31 25.31
CA LEU A 374 -5.84 18.59 25.84
C LEU A 374 -5.22 18.84 27.23
N PRO A 375 -5.02 20.10 27.64
CA PRO A 375 -4.68 20.41 29.03
C PRO A 375 -5.72 19.84 29.99
N LYS A 376 -5.30 19.29 31.13
CA LYS A 376 -6.18 18.58 32.08
C LYS A 376 -7.45 19.35 32.46
N ALA A 377 -7.32 20.64 32.76
CA ALA A 377 -8.46 21.49 33.12
C ALA A 377 -9.46 21.65 31.96
N GLU A 378 -8.97 21.83 30.74
CA GLU A 378 -9.81 21.95 29.54
C GLU A 378 -10.45 20.60 29.17
N ALA A 379 -9.72 19.51 29.33
CA ALA A 379 -10.18 18.15 29.08
C ALA A 379 -11.35 17.77 30.00
N PHE A 380 -11.24 18.01 31.31
CA PHE A 380 -12.32 17.73 32.26
C PHE A 380 -13.51 18.67 32.08
N ARG A 381 -13.27 19.95 31.77
CA ARG A 381 -14.36 20.89 31.44
C ARG A 381 -15.11 20.41 30.21
N TRP A 382 -14.39 20.03 29.15
CA TRP A 382 -14.99 19.52 27.92
C TRP A 382 -15.79 18.24 28.18
N LEU A 383 -15.23 17.29 28.93
CA LEU A 383 -15.92 16.05 29.33
C LEU A 383 -17.18 16.35 30.14
N HIS A 384 -17.15 17.29 31.07
CA HIS A 384 -18.32 17.67 31.85
C HIS A 384 -19.42 18.27 30.97
N ASP A 385 -19.06 19.21 30.09
CA ASP A 385 -20.00 19.93 29.23
C ASP A 385 -20.62 19.03 28.16
N HIS A 386 -19.88 18.02 27.68
CA HIS A 386 -20.28 17.19 26.53
C HIS A 386 -20.69 15.75 26.88
N ALA A 387 -20.35 15.21 28.07
CA ALA A 387 -20.68 13.83 28.44
C ALA A 387 -22.18 13.46 28.30
N PRO A 388 -23.15 14.31 28.71
CA PRO A 388 -24.56 13.99 28.54
C PRO A 388 -24.96 13.83 27.06
N ALA A 389 -24.55 14.78 26.23
CA ALA A 389 -24.81 14.75 24.79
C ALA A 389 -24.12 13.56 24.10
N LEU A 390 -22.88 13.25 24.50
CA LEU A 390 -22.14 12.08 24.00
C LEU A 390 -22.86 10.76 24.34
N GLY A 391 -23.42 10.64 25.53
CA GLY A 391 -24.24 9.50 25.92
C GLY A 391 -25.49 9.32 25.04
N GLU A 392 -26.21 10.41 24.73
CA GLU A 392 -27.38 10.39 23.83
C GLU A 392 -27.01 9.98 22.40
N LEU A 393 -25.80 10.33 21.95
CA LEU A 393 -25.26 9.97 20.64
C LEU A 393 -24.68 8.55 20.59
N GLY A 394 -24.67 7.84 21.72
CA GLY A 394 -24.21 6.47 21.84
C GLY A 394 -22.71 6.31 22.10
N PHE A 395 -21.99 7.39 22.45
CA PHE A 395 -20.60 7.31 22.88
C PHE A 395 -20.51 6.74 24.29
N GLN A 396 -19.66 5.74 24.45
CA GLN A 396 -19.21 5.29 25.76
C GLN A 396 -17.94 6.06 26.11
N VAL A 397 -17.94 6.80 27.22
CA VAL A 397 -16.78 7.57 27.68
C VAL A 397 -16.23 6.91 28.94
N GLN A 398 -14.97 6.49 28.93
CA GLN A 398 -14.35 5.79 30.06
C GLN A 398 -12.91 6.25 30.29
N GLY A 399 -12.47 6.23 31.56
CA GLY A 399 -11.05 6.33 31.88
C GLY A 399 -10.30 5.12 31.30
N GLY A 400 -9.19 5.35 30.61
CA GLY A 400 -8.37 4.28 30.05
C GLY A 400 -7.76 3.41 31.14
N ALA A 401 -7.63 2.11 30.90
CA ALA A 401 -7.04 1.15 31.87
C ALA A 401 -5.58 1.45 32.25
N SER A 402 -4.90 2.30 31.46
CA SER A 402 -3.54 2.78 31.70
C SER A 402 -3.48 4.10 32.48
N ALA A 403 -4.63 4.64 32.90
CA ALA A 403 -4.68 5.86 33.70
C ALA A 403 -4.06 5.63 35.08
N SER A 404 -3.28 6.60 35.56
CA SER A 404 -2.67 6.50 36.90
C SER A 404 -3.68 6.62 38.04
N GLN A 405 -4.91 7.07 37.74
CA GLN A 405 -6.00 7.26 38.69
C GLN A 405 -7.35 6.86 38.07
N ASP A 406 -8.26 6.37 38.91
CA ASP A 406 -9.66 6.13 38.54
C ASP A 406 -10.40 7.46 38.40
N TYR A 407 -10.63 7.88 37.15
CA TYR A 407 -11.37 9.10 36.85
C TYR A 407 -12.86 8.81 36.71
N PHE A 408 -13.68 9.33 37.63
CA PHE A 408 -15.13 9.22 37.58
C PHE A 408 -15.75 10.45 36.89
N ILE A 409 -16.49 10.21 35.80
CA ILE A 409 -17.33 11.23 35.16
C ILE A 409 -18.78 10.96 35.59
N GLY A 410 -19.22 11.64 36.65
CA GLY A 410 -20.59 11.57 37.13
C GLY A 410 -21.01 12.90 37.75
N PRO A 411 -22.32 13.18 37.89
CA PRO A 411 -22.78 14.36 38.61
C PRO A 411 -22.29 14.28 40.05
N VAL A 412 -21.45 15.24 40.46
CA VAL A 412 -21.04 15.39 41.85
C VAL A 412 -22.25 15.88 42.63
N ARG A 413 -22.99 14.97 43.28
CA ARG A 413 -23.99 15.33 44.28
C ARG A 413 -23.26 15.53 45.60
N VAL A 414 -23.07 16.78 46.00
CA VAL A 414 -22.68 17.13 47.36
C VAL A 414 -23.97 17.21 48.19
N GLU A 415 -24.27 16.16 48.95
CA GLU A 415 -25.26 16.26 50.03
C GLU A 415 -24.60 16.93 51.23
N VAL A 416 -24.91 18.20 51.45
CA VAL A 416 -24.58 18.90 52.69
C VAL A 416 -25.67 18.55 53.69
N GLY A 417 -25.39 17.60 54.59
CA GLY A 417 -26.21 17.37 55.77
C GLY A 417 -26.14 18.60 56.67
N ILE A 418 -27.29 19.22 56.95
CA ILE A 418 -27.45 20.25 57.99
C ILE A 418 -27.79 19.55 59.30
#